data_AF-A0A8J6W8H6-F1
#
_entry.id   AF-A0A8J6W8H6-F1
#
_cell.length_a   1.000
_cell.length_b   1.000
_cell.length_c   1.000
_cell.angle_alpha   90.00
_cell.angle_beta   90.00
_cell.angle_gamma   90.00
#
_symmetry.space_group_name_H-M   'P 1'
#
loop_
_entity.id
_entity.type
_entity.pdbx_description
1 polymer ?
#
loop_
_entity_poly.entity_id
_entity_poly.type
_entity_poly.pdbx_seq_one_letter_code
_entity_poly.pdbx_strand_id
1 'polypeptide(L)'
;MGFLGKLFGRKEEEKAKSSPKVNVKQAATTAKIDDAKVGIDGQFDESGLAKRVALAFDEAGLSDNVGLWVAQTGSTVVLKYNPDAQGVLEQAKKIAMTVDGATNVTAQPNS
;
A
#
# COMPACT_ATOMS: atom_id res chain seq x y z
N MET A 1 -14.34 3.01 -6.55
CA MET A 1 -13.75 3.16 -5.19
C MET A 1 -12.35 2.62 -5.34
N GLY A 2 -11.31 3.35 -4.94
CA GLY A 2 -9.95 2.84 -5.13
C GLY A 2 -9.66 1.58 -4.30
N PHE A 3 -8.56 0.91 -4.59
CA PHE A 3 -7.91 -0.09 -3.74
C PHE A 3 -7.81 0.38 -2.29
N LEU A 4 -7.39 1.62 -2.03
CA LEU A 4 -7.28 2.12 -0.66
C LEU A 4 -8.65 2.12 0.03
N GLY A 5 -9.67 2.64 -0.64
CA GLY A 5 -11.05 2.65 -0.15
C GLY A 5 -11.65 1.25 0.01
N LYS A 6 -11.32 0.33 -0.91
CA LYS A 6 -11.81 -1.05 -0.92
C LYS A 6 -11.17 -1.92 0.17
N LEU A 7 -9.87 -1.76 0.39
CA LEU A 7 -9.09 -2.57 1.32
C LEU A 7 -9.12 -2.04 2.76
N PHE A 8 -9.06 -0.72 2.93
CA PHE A 8 -8.93 -0.08 4.24
C PHE A 8 -10.11 0.82 4.61
N GLY A 9 -11.05 1.03 3.69
CA GLY A 9 -12.25 1.83 3.89
C GLY A 9 -12.13 3.27 3.40
N ARG A 10 -13.28 3.92 3.19
CA ARG A 10 -13.35 5.31 2.65
C ARG A 10 -12.60 6.34 3.48
N LYS A 11 -12.52 6.16 4.81
CA LYS A 11 -11.81 7.08 5.70
C LYS A 11 -10.34 7.24 5.32
N GLU A 12 -9.68 6.15 4.94
CA GLU A 12 -8.28 6.19 4.52
C GLU A 12 -8.12 6.88 3.16
N GLU A 13 -9.06 6.68 2.25
CA GLU A 13 -9.07 7.36 0.95
C GLU A 13 -9.25 8.89 1.13
N GLU A 14 -10.14 9.32 2.02
CA GLU A 14 -10.31 10.74 2.36
C GLU A 14 -9.08 11.32 3.08
N LYS A 15 -8.47 10.53 3.98
CA LYS A 15 -7.22 10.90 4.64
C LYS A 15 -6.10 11.09 3.62
N ALA A 16 -6.00 10.22 2.62
CA ALA A 16 -5.02 10.34 1.55
C ALA A 16 -5.22 11.55 0.66
N LYS A 17 -6.47 11.89 0.34
CA LYS A 17 -6.81 13.08 -0.44
C LYS A 17 -6.57 14.38 0.33
N SER A 18 -6.75 14.35 1.65
CA SER A 18 -6.61 15.53 2.52
C SER A 18 -5.19 15.71 3.06
N SER A 19 -4.38 14.65 3.07
CA SER A 19 -3.00 14.69 3.57
C SER A 19 -2.05 15.09 2.45
N PRO A 20 -1.11 16.04 2.68
CA PRO A 20 -0.05 16.32 1.73
C PRO A 20 0.89 15.11 1.60
N LYS A 21 1.60 15.01 0.47
CA LYS A 21 2.62 13.97 0.27
C LYS A 21 3.71 14.09 1.33
N VAL A 22 3.74 13.15 2.28
CA VAL A 22 4.73 13.15 3.35
C VAL A 22 5.98 12.39 2.93
N ASN A 23 7.15 12.92 3.29
CA ASN A 23 8.41 12.21 3.13
C ASN A 23 8.54 11.15 4.24
N VAL A 24 8.33 9.90 3.84
CA VAL A 24 8.28 8.73 4.71
C VAL A 24 9.57 8.55 5.51
N LYS A 25 10.72 8.67 4.86
CA LYS A 25 12.04 8.51 5.52
C LYS A 25 12.27 9.57 6.57
N GLN A 26 11.86 10.81 6.27
CA GLN A 26 11.98 11.91 7.22
C GLN A 26 11.05 11.71 8.42
N ALA A 27 9.79 11.35 8.17
CA ALA A 27 8.81 11.07 9.23
C ALA A 27 9.23 9.89 10.11
N ALA A 28 9.70 8.80 9.52
CA ALA A 28 10.26 7.64 10.21
C ALA A 28 11.43 8.02 11.12
N THR A 29 12.36 8.82 10.60
CA THR A 29 13.54 9.29 11.36
C THR A 29 13.13 10.20 12.51
N THR A 30 12.23 11.16 12.27
CA THR A 30 11.76 12.11 13.28
C THR A 30 10.97 11.43 14.39
N ALA A 31 10.08 10.50 14.04
CA ALA A 31 9.25 9.77 14.99
C ALA A 31 9.94 8.51 15.57
N LYS A 32 11.14 8.15 15.08
CA LYS A 32 11.85 6.89 15.40
C LYS A 32 10.98 5.65 15.22
N ILE A 33 10.23 5.60 14.12
CA ILE A 33 9.39 4.46 13.73
C ILE A 33 9.93 3.85 12.44
N ASP A 34 9.63 2.58 12.18
CA ASP A 34 10.00 1.94 10.91
C ASP A 34 9.36 2.66 9.71
N ASP A 35 10.09 2.77 8.60
CA ASP A 35 9.57 3.34 7.33
C ASP A 35 8.25 2.67 6.91
N ALA A 36 8.12 1.36 7.16
CA ALA A 36 6.92 0.59 6.82
C ALA A 36 5.71 0.88 7.71
N LYS A 37 5.93 1.50 8.88
CA LYS A 37 4.91 1.90 9.84
C LYS A 37 4.56 3.38 9.74
N VAL A 38 5.06 4.08 8.71
CA VAL A 38 4.64 5.45 8.43
C VAL A 38 3.35 5.40 7.60
N GLY A 39 2.29 5.99 8.14
CA GLY A 39 1.00 6.18 7.51
C GLY A 39 1.01 7.19 6.36
N ILE A 40 -0.13 7.33 5.68
CA ILE A 40 -0.29 8.26 4.56
C ILE A 40 -0.11 9.74 5.00
N ASP A 41 -0.45 10.03 6.25
CA ASP A 41 -0.30 11.32 6.90
C ASP A 41 1.07 11.53 7.58
N GLY A 42 1.99 10.58 7.45
CA GLY A 42 3.31 10.66 8.09
C GLY A 42 3.34 10.26 9.56
N GLN A 43 2.19 9.91 10.16
CA GLN A 43 2.13 9.44 11.54
C GLN A 43 2.37 7.93 11.63
N PHE A 44 2.51 7.42 12.85
CA PHE A 44 2.60 6.00 13.08
C PHE A 44 1.29 5.28 12.71
N ASP A 45 1.40 4.29 11.84
CA ASP A 45 0.32 3.44 11.38
C ASP A 45 0.82 2.01 11.16
N GLU A 46 0.24 1.05 11.87
CA GLU A 46 0.62 -0.36 11.76
C GLU A 46 0.40 -0.95 10.37
N SER A 47 -0.45 -0.32 9.53
CA SER A 47 -0.71 -0.69 8.13
C SER A 47 -0.26 0.42 7.16
N GLY A 48 0.64 1.30 7.59
CA GLY A 48 1.01 2.50 6.83
C GLY A 48 1.57 2.22 5.42
N LEU A 49 2.46 1.24 5.29
CA LEU A 49 3.02 0.83 3.99
C LEU A 49 1.94 0.23 3.06
N ALA A 50 1.07 -0.63 3.55
CA ALA A 50 0.02 -1.29 2.78
C ALA A 50 -1.02 -0.29 2.28
N LYS A 51 -1.37 0.69 3.13
CA LYS A 51 -2.22 1.83 2.74
C LYS A 51 -1.56 2.67 1.65
N ARG A 52 -0.27 2.98 1.76
CA ARG A 52 0.48 3.70 0.72
C ARG A 52 0.62 2.91 -0.58
N VAL A 53 0.79 1.59 -0.50
CA VAL A 53 0.79 0.70 -1.68
C VAL A 53 -0.59 0.69 -2.35
N ALA A 54 -1.66 0.58 -1.58
CA ALA A 54 -3.02 0.65 -2.12
C ALA A 54 -3.31 2.01 -2.77
N LEU A 55 -2.85 3.11 -2.16
CA LEU A 55 -2.91 4.43 -2.76
C LEU A 55 -2.11 4.51 -4.07
N ALA A 56 -0.90 3.95 -4.10
CA ALA A 56 -0.07 3.93 -5.30
C ALA A 56 -0.72 3.09 -6.43
N PHE A 57 -1.46 2.04 -6.09
CA PHE A 57 -2.26 1.29 -7.08
C PHE A 57 -3.37 2.14 -7.67
N ASP A 58 -4.03 2.95 -6.84
CA ASP A 58 -5.05 3.90 -7.28
C ASP A 58 -4.46 4.98 -8.18
N GLU A 59 -3.33 5.57 -7.81
CA GLU A 59 -2.61 6.56 -8.63
C GLU A 59 -2.12 5.97 -9.96
N ALA A 60 -1.75 4.69 -9.98
CA ALA A 60 -1.33 3.97 -11.17
C ALA A 60 -2.49 3.49 -12.05
N GLY A 61 -3.74 3.65 -11.62
CA GLY A 61 -4.92 3.19 -12.33
C GLY A 61 -5.01 1.66 -12.44
N LEU A 62 -4.46 0.93 -11.46
CA LEU A 62 -4.57 -0.52 -11.42
C LEU A 62 -6.04 -0.92 -11.25
N SER A 63 -6.47 -2.01 -11.89
CA SER A 63 -7.88 -2.42 -11.82
C SER A 63 -8.25 -2.85 -10.40
N ASP A 64 -9.10 -2.07 -9.74
CA ASP A 64 -9.68 -2.35 -8.41
C ASP A 64 -10.80 -3.39 -8.47
N ASN A 65 -11.22 -3.81 -9.67
CA ASN A 65 -12.27 -4.80 -9.89
C ASN A 65 -11.78 -6.26 -9.81
N VAL A 66 -10.47 -6.50 -9.71
CA VAL A 66 -9.93 -7.84 -9.52
C VAL A 66 -9.87 -8.22 -8.04
N GLY A 67 -9.81 -9.52 -7.75
CA GLY A 67 -9.55 -10.09 -6.44
C GLY A 67 -8.09 -9.93 -6.02
N LEU A 68 -7.62 -8.69 -5.86
CA LEU A 68 -6.29 -8.36 -5.36
C LEU A 68 -6.42 -7.68 -3.99
N TRP A 69 -5.62 -8.15 -3.03
CA TRP A 69 -5.53 -7.60 -1.69
C TRP A 69 -4.08 -7.26 -1.35
N VAL A 70 -3.91 -6.15 -0.64
CA VAL A 70 -2.61 -5.68 -0.16
C VAL A 70 -2.54 -5.89 1.34
N ALA A 71 -1.58 -6.68 1.77
CA ALA A 71 -1.20 -6.82 3.16
C ALA A 71 0.26 -6.40 3.34
N GLN A 72 0.67 -6.17 4.59
CA GLN A 72 2.06 -5.97 4.95
C GLN A 72 2.45 -6.84 6.13
N THR A 73 3.73 -7.14 6.22
CA THR A 73 4.35 -7.84 7.33
C THR A 73 5.72 -7.20 7.57
N GLY A 74 5.78 -6.30 8.55
CA GLY A 74 6.95 -5.43 8.71
C GLY A 74 7.17 -4.58 7.45
N SER A 75 8.35 -4.66 6.86
CA SER A 75 8.71 -4.00 5.60
C SER A 75 8.46 -4.83 4.34
N THR A 76 7.86 -6.01 4.48
CA THR A 76 7.47 -6.85 3.34
C THR A 76 6.01 -6.62 2.97
N VAL A 77 5.74 -6.27 1.71
CA VAL A 77 4.39 -6.18 1.15
C VAL A 77 3.96 -7.57 0.68
N VAL A 78 2.78 -8.00 1.10
CA VAL A 78 2.21 -9.31 0.75
C VAL A 78 0.96 -9.07 -0.09
N LEU A 79 1.07 -9.31 -1.39
CA LEU A 79 -0.03 -9.20 -2.34
C LEU A 79 -0.77 -10.53 -2.42
N LYS A 80 -1.98 -10.58 -1.86
CA LYS A 80 -2.86 -11.75 -2.02
C LYS A 80 -3.70 -11.59 -3.27
N TYR A 81 -3.79 -12.60 -4.12
CA TYR A 81 -4.48 -12.48 -5.40
C TYR A 81 -5.33 -13.70 -5.75
N ASN A 82 -6.43 -13.46 -6.46
CA ASN A 82 -7.21 -14.49 -7.12
C ASN A 82 -6.71 -14.70 -8.58
N PRO A 83 -7.08 -15.80 -9.24
CA PRO A 83 -6.67 -16.08 -10.63
C PRO A 83 -6.99 -14.94 -11.61
N ASP A 84 -8.08 -14.20 -11.40
CA ASP A 84 -8.47 -13.04 -12.21
C ASP A 84 -7.51 -11.83 -12.08
N ALA A 85 -6.77 -11.74 -10.96
CA ALA A 85 -5.80 -10.68 -10.72
C ALA A 85 -4.40 -11.00 -11.28
N GLN A 86 -4.15 -12.21 -11.83
CA GLN A 86 -2.82 -12.59 -12.32
C GLN A 86 -2.28 -11.63 -13.38
N GLY A 87 -3.14 -11.07 -14.24
CA GLY A 87 -2.73 -10.12 -15.27
C GLY A 87 -2.21 -8.78 -14.73
N VAL A 88 -2.65 -8.37 -13.52
CA VAL A 88 -2.22 -7.10 -12.90
C VAL A 88 -1.12 -7.28 -11.86
N LEU A 89 -0.76 -8.52 -11.51
CA LEU A 89 0.22 -8.84 -10.47
C LEU A 89 1.59 -8.23 -10.72
N GLU A 90 2.12 -8.37 -11.93
CA GLU A 90 3.45 -7.87 -12.26
C GLU A 90 3.52 -6.34 -12.14
N GLN A 91 2.45 -5.66 -12.54
CA GLN A 91 2.32 -4.21 -12.37
C GLN A 91 2.16 -3.84 -10.89
N ALA A 92 1.32 -4.56 -10.14
CA ALA A 92 1.14 -4.37 -8.71
C ALA A 92 2.46 -4.54 -7.94
N LYS A 93 3.26 -5.56 -8.26
CA LYS A 93 4.59 -5.76 -7.65
C LYS A 93 5.52 -4.59 -7.93
N LYS A 94 5.59 -4.13 -9.19
CA LYS A 94 6.42 -2.97 -9.57
C LYS A 94 6.03 -1.73 -8.79
N ILE A 95 4.74 -1.42 -8.73
CA ILE A 95 4.25 -0.25 -7.99
C ILE A 95 4.53 -0.40 -6.49
N ALA A 96 4.26 -1.57 -5.90
CA ALA A 96 4.54 -1.82 -4.49
C ALA A 96 6.02 -1.62 -4.12
N MET A 97 6.94 -2.00 -5.01
CA MET A 97 8.38 -1.77 -4.84
C MET A 97 8.80 -0.30 -4.95
N THR A 98 8.00 0.56 -5.59
CA THR A 98 8.28 2.01 -5.64
C THR A 98 7.89 2.75 -4.36
N VAL A 99 7.17 2.10 -3.45
CA VAL A 99 6.72 2.73 -2.20
C VAL A 99 7.82 2.72 -1.16
N ASP A 100 8.15 3.90 -0.62
CA ASP A 100 9.15 4.04 0.44
C ASP A 100 8.85 3.14 1.65
N GLY A 101 9.82 2.34 2.08
CA GLY A 101 9.68 1.40 3.18
C GLY A 101 9.28 -0.02 2.78
N ALA A 102 8.94 -0.27 1.51
CA ALA A 102 8.90 -1.63 0.96
C ALA A 102 10.33 -2.14 0.72
N THR A 103 10.77 -3.12 1.50
CA THR A 103 12.06 -3.80 1.27
C THR A 103 11.88 -5.04 0.40
N ASN A 104 10.70 -5.65 0.46
CA ASN A 104 10.37 -6.85 -0.27
C ASN A 104 8.89 -6.87 -0.66
N VAL A 105 8.57 -7.52 -1.77
CA VAL A 105 7.19 -7.70 -2.23
C VAL A 105 6.99 -9.17 -2.60
N THR A 106 6.10 -9.83 -1.89
CA THR A 106 5.69 -11.20 -2.17
C THR A 106 4.27 -11.20 -2.72
N ALA A 107 3.98 -12.11 -3.64
CA ALA A 107 2.63 -12.35 -4.13
C ALA A 107 2.25 -13.79 -3.83
N GLN A 108 1.09 -14.01 -3.23
CA GLN A 108 0.58 -15.34 -2.92
C GLN A 108 -0.88 -15.48 -3.37
N PRO A 109 -1.27 -16.63 -3.93
CA PRO A 109 -2.65 -16.87 -4.29
C PRO A 109 -3.53 -16.91 -3.03
N ASN A 110 -4.74 -16.39 -3.15
CA ASN A 110 -5.77 -16.47 -2.13
C ASN A 110 -6.48 -17.82 -2.30
N SER A 111 -5.91 -18.87 -1.71
CA SER A 111 -6.47 -20.24 -1.68
C SER A 111 -7.50 -20.42 -0.58
#